data_AF-A0A416EY12-F1
#
_entry.id   AF-A0A416EY12-F1
#
_cell.length_a   1.000
_cell.length_b   1.000
_cell.length_c   1.000
_cell.angle_alpha   90.00
_cell.angle_beta   90.00
_cell.angle_gamma   90.00
#
_symmetry.space_group_name_H-M   'P 1'
#
loop_
_entity.id
_entity.type
_entity.pdbx_description
1 polymer ?
#
loop_
_entity_poly.entity_id
_entity_poly.type
_entity_poly.pdbx_seq_one_letter_code
_entity_poly.pdbx_strand_id
1 'polypeptide(L)'
;MWKILQSMYGQEELSKIEIDDTPAIMVERMAEIIAQKAENGAISVFVIDEVSMMTSRKNFTDRKEELRYMIGLLKKCEKKERVVIVAVIPVSKYCTEMQKKKEVSTCYGEIEKPENCLVFV
;
A
#
# COMPACT_ATOMS: atom_id res chain seq x y z
N MET A 1 30.73 14.06 -8.41
CA MET A 1 29.98 12.98 -7.73
C MET A 1 29.79 13.26 -6.23
N TRP A 2 30.85 13.33 -5.41
CA TRP A 2 30.74 13.56 -3.96
C TRP A 2 29.96 14.83 -3.52
N LYS A 3 30.15 15.96 -4.22
CA LYS A 3 29.42 17.21 -3.94
C LYS A 3 27.90 17.11 -4.15
N ILE A 4 27.47 16.25 -5.09
CA ILE A 4 26.03 16.01 -5.36
C ILE A 4 25.45 15.19 -4.21
N LEU A 5 26.15 14.13 -3.80
CA LEU A 5 25.71 13.26 -2.70
C LEU A 5 25.55 14.04 -1.38
N GLN A 6 26.52 14.91 -1.05
CA GLN A 6 26.43 15.77 0.14
C GLN A 6 25.26 16.75 0.09
N SER A 7 24.95 17.30 -1.10
CA SER A 7 23.80 18.20 -1.25
C SER A 7 22.46 17.47 -1.10
N MET A 8 22.39 16.19 -1.46
CA MET A 8 21.17 15.38 -1.31
C MET A 8 20.94 14.93 0.14
N TYR A 9 22.01 14.56 0.84
CA TYR A 9 21.93 14.08 2.22
C TYR A 9 21.27 15.10 3.18
N GLY A 10 21.60 16.38 3.02
CA GLY A 10 20.97 17.46 3.80
C GLY A 10 19.49 17.73 3.46
N GLN A 11 19.00 17.28 2.30
CA GLN A 11 17.58 17.38 1.94
C GLN A 11 16.75 16.20 2.47
N GLU A 12 17.36 15.03 2.64
CA GLU A 12 16.69 13.84 3.16
C GLU A 12 16.36 13.99 4.64
N GLU A 13 17.25 14.56 5.45
CA GLU A 13 17.00 14.89 6.87
C GLU A 13 15.86 15.92 7.07
N LEU A 14 15.55 16.72 6.04
CA LEU A 14 14.44 17.68 6.04
C LEU A 14 13.12 17.05 5.56
N SER A 15 13.17 15.85 4.97
CA SER A 15 12.00 15.16 4.47
C SER A 15 11.23 14.51 5.62
N LYS A 16 9.90 14.65 5.63
CA LYS A 16 9.01 14.02 6.62
C LYS A 16 8.62 12.59 6.19
N ILE A 17 9.58 11.84 5.66
CA ILE A 17 9.36 10.48 5.19
C ILE A 17 9.76 9.53 6.32
N GLU A 18 8.83 8.66 6.70
CA GLU A 18 9.09 7.57 7.62
C GLU A 18 9.10 6.26 6.83
N ILE A 19 10.12 5.43 7.05
CA ILE A 19 10.25 4.11 6.43
C ILE A 19 10.13 3.06 7.54
N ASP A 20 9.20 2.13 7.36
CA ASP A 20 9.08 0.91 8.16
C ASP A 20 9.39 -0.27 7.24
N ASP A 21 10.53 -0.92 7.46
CA ASP A 21 11.03 -2.05 6.69
C ASP A 21 10.76 -3.40 7.40
N THR A 22 9.87 -3.41 8.41
CA THR A 22 9.52 -4.62 9.14
C THR A 22 8.95 -5.69 8.17
N PRO A 23 9.57 -6.87 8.08
CA PRO A 23 9.15 -7.89 7.14
C PRO A 23 7.81 -8.52 7.55
N ALA A 24 7.01 -8.89 6.55
CA ALA A 24 5.79 -9.70 6.70
C ALA A 24 4.77 -9.16 7.72
N ILE A 25 4.62 -7.83 7.79
CA ILE A 25 3.62 -7.19 8.65
C ILE A 25 2.21 -7.68 8.31
N MET A 26 1.40 -7.85 9.37
CA MET A 26 -0.01 -8.21 9.22
C MET A 26 -0.83 -7.00 8.77
N VAL A 27 -1.80 -7.18 7.88
CA VAL A 27 -2.66 -6.08 7.40
C VAL A 27 -3.43 -5.39 8.54
N GLU A 28 -3.85 -6.14 9.55
CA GLU A 28 -4.54 -5.59 10.72
C GLU A 28 -3.60 -4.69 11.52
N ARG A 29 -2.34 -5.08 11.66
CA ARG A 29 -1.32 -4.28 12.34
C ARG A 29 -1.00 -3.01 11.56
N MET A 30 -0.92 -3.10 10.24
CA MET A 30 -0.71 -1.92 9.40
C MET A 30 -1.86 -0.91 9.54
N ALA A 31 -3.11 -1.38 9.59
CA ALA A 31 -4.25 -0.51 9.82
C ALA A 31 -4.22 0.16 11.21
N GLU A 32 -3.74 -0.52 12.26
CA GLU A 32 -3.50 0.09 13.57
C GLU A 32 -2.44 1.20 13.49
N ILE A 33 -1.31 0.95 12.81
CA ILE A 33 -0.25 1.93 12.61
C ILE A 33 -0.77 3.15 11.85
N ILE A 34 -1.50 2.94 10.76
CA ILE A 34 -2.12 4.02 9.97
C ILE A 34 -3.03 4.85 10.85
N ALA A 35 -3.92 4.22 11.63
CA ALA A 35 -4.83 4.94 12.52
C ALA A 35 -4.08 5.78 13.56
N GLN A 36 -3.06 5.22 14.21
CA GLN A 36 -2.24 5.95 15.19
C GLN A 36 -1.50 7.15 14.57
N LYS A 37 -0.94 6.96 13.37
CA LYS A 37 -0.20 8.01 12.66
C LYS A 37 -1.12 9.10 12.10
N ALA A 38 -2.32 8.72 11.66
CA ALA A 38 -3.36 9.64 11.23
C ALA A 38 -3.90 10.49 12.38
N GLU A 39 -4.13 9.89 13.56
CA GLU A 39 -4.57 10.60 14.78
C GLU A 39 -3.57 11.67 15.22
N ASN A 40 -2.27 11.39 15.09
CA ASN A 40 -1.21 12.35 15.35
C ASN A 40 -1.15 13.50 14.33
N GLY A 41 -1.89 13.42 13.21
CA GLY A 41 -1.97 14.43 12.16
C GLY A 41 -0.68 14.67 11.37
N ALA A 42 0.36 13.88 11.62
CA ALA A 42 1.69 14.08 11.06
C ALA A 42 1.85 13.47 9.66
N ILE A 43 1.08 12.42 9.34
CA ILE A 43 1.18 11.65 8.10
C ILE A 43 -0.19 11.57 7.43
N SER A 44 -0.26 11.99 6.17
CA SER A 44 -1.48 11.97 5.35
C SER A 44 -1.44 10.93 4.22
N VAL A 45 -0.26 10.40 3.90
CA VAL A 45 -0.04 9.46 2.80
C VAL A 45 0.74 8.26 3.31
N PHE A 46 0.24 7.06 3.02
CA PHE A 46 0.89 5.79 3.32
C PHE A 46 1.17 5.05 2.03
N VAL A 47 2.41 4.61 1.86
CA VAL A 47 2.83 3.78 0.73
C VAL A 47 3.13 2.38 1.25
N ILE A 48 2.43 1.39 0.71
CA ILE A 48 2.65 -0.02 1.01
C ILE A 48 3.29 -0.64 -0.23
N ASP A 49 4.59 -0.93 -0.11
CA ASP A 49 5.32 -1.64 -1.14
C ASP A 49 4.97 -3.14 -1.05
N GLU A 50 4.32 -3.60 -2.10
CA GLU A 50 3.84 -4.96 -2.29
C GLU A 50 2.88 -5.51 -1.21
N VAL A 51 1.58 -5.26 -1.37
CA VAL A 51 0.53 -5.81 -0.47
C VAL A 51 0.57 -7.35 -0.41
N SER A 52 1.05 -8.03 -1.46
CA SER A 52 1.23 -9.48 -1.47
C SER A 52 2.37 -10.01 -0.59
N MET A 53 3.19 -9.15 0.01
CA MET A 53 4.15 -9.58 1.04
C MET A 53 3.56 -9.53 2.45
N MET A 54 2.41 -8.86 2.63
CA MET A 54 1.71 -8.83 3.90
C MET A 54 1.00 -10.16 4.19
N THR A 55 0.76 -10.37 5.47
CA THR A 55 -0.01 -11.50 6.00
C THR A 55 -1.34 -11.02 6.58
N SER A 56 -2.26 -11.94 6.81
CA SER A 56 -3.52 -11.65 7.51
C SER A 56 -3.66 -12.55 8.74
N ARG A 57 -4.46 -12.13 9.74
CA ARG A 57 -4.74 -12.96 10.92
C ARG A 57 -5.60 -14.18 10.60
N LYS A 58 -6.36 -14.12 9.51
CA LYS A 58 -7.29 -15.16 9.09
C LYS A 58 -6.55 -16.19 8.24
N ASN A 59 -6.94 -17.45 8.38
CA ASN A 59 -6.45 -18.52 7.51
C ASN A 59 -7.32 -18.56 6.26
N PHE A 60 -6.72 -18.32 5.10
CA PHE A 60 -7.35 -18.44 3.79
C PHE A 60 -6.78 -19.64 3.04
N THR A 61 -7.64 -20.33 2.29
CA THR A 61 -7.22 -21.42 1.39
C THR A 61 -6.89 -20.91 -0.01
N ASP A 62 -7.46 -19.77 -0.42
CA ASP A 62 -7.18 -19.08 -1.68
C ASP A 62 -6.47 -17.75 -1.42
N ARG A 63 -5.28 -17.58 -2.00
CA ARG A 63 -4.49 -16.34 -1.90
C ARG A 63 -5.24 -15.13 -2.47
N LYS A 64 -6.13 -15.32 -3.46
CA LYS A 64 -6.94 -14.23 -4.00
C LYS A 64 -7.97 -13.73 -2.99
N GLU A 65 -8.57 -14.62 -2.19
CA GLU A 65 -9.48 -14.23 -1.12
C GLU A 65 -8.75 -13.47 -0.01
N GLU A 66 -7.55 -13.91 0.35
CA GLU A 66 -6.73 -13.21 1.33
C GLU A 66 -6.39 -11.79 0.85
N LEU A 67 -5.92 -11.64 -0.39
CA LEU A 67 -5.62 -10.33 -0.97
C LEU A 67 -6.85 -9.41 -1.02
N ARG A 68 -8.02 -9.93 -1.43
CA ARG A 68 -9.29 -9.18 -1.38
C ARG A 68 -9.62 -8.73 0.04
N TYR A 69 -9.40 -9.60 1.03
CA TYR A 69 -9.62 -9.26 2.43
C TYR A 69 -8.67 -8.14 2.89
N MET A 70 -7.38 -8.25 2.58
CA MET A 70 -6.38 -7.25 2.94
C MET A 70 -6.68 -5.89 2.32
N ILE A 71 -6.96 -5.84 1.01
CA ILE A 71 -7.34 -4.60 0.31
C ILE A 71 -8.64 -4.03 0.87
N GLY A 72 -9.63 -4.87 1.16
CA GLY A 72 -10.89 -4.45 1.77
C GLY A 72 -10.69 -3.81 3.16
N LEU A 73 -9.70 -4.28 3.93
CA LEU A 73 -9.35 -3.72 5.23
C LEU A 73 -8.66 -2.37 5.08
N LEU A 74 -7.70 -2.26 4.15
CA LEU A 74 -7.03 -1.00 3.82
C LEU A 74 -8.01 0.07 3.31
N LYS A 75 -8.94 -0.27 2.40
CA LYS A 75 -9.98 0.64 1.90
C LYS A 75 -10.92 1.14 3.01
N LYS A 76 -11.20 0.30 4.01
CA LYS A 76 -11.96 0.74 5.20
C LYS A 76 -11.15 1.70 6.06
N CYS A 77 -9.86 1.43 6.23
CA CYS A 77 -8.93 2.28 6.97
C CYS A 77 -8.77 3.65 6.30
N GLU A 78 -8.51 3.69 4.99
CA GLU A 78 -8.44 4.91 4.16
C GLU A 78 -9.64 5.84 4.43
N LYS A 79 -10.87 5.30 4.28
CA LYS A 79 -12.11 6.07 4.46
C LYS A 79 -12.31 6.54 5.90
N LYS A 80 -11.97 5.70 6.87
CA LYS A 80 -12.17 5.98 8.29
C LYS A 80 -11.22 7.06 8.78
N GLU A 81 -9.94 6.91 8.47
CA GLU A 81 -8.86 7.78 8.96
C GLU A 81 -8.65 9.01 8.06
N ARG A 82 -9.31 9.09 6.90
CA ARG A 82 -9.21 10.18 5.91
C ARG A 82 -7.77 10.41 5.42
N VAL A 83 -7.08 9.31 5.16
CA VAL A 83 -5.71 9.28 4.64
C VAL A 83 -5.69 8.76 3.21
N VAL A 84 -4.58 8.98 2.51
CA VAL A 84 -4.33 8.37 1.21
C VAL A 84 -3.50 7.10 1.41
N ILE A 85 -3.94 5.98 0.85
CA ILE A 85 -3.19 4.72 0.84
C ILE A 85 -2.83 4.36 -0.61
N VAL A 86 -1.53 4.36 -0.89
CA VAL A 86 -0.95 3.88 -2.14
C VAL A 86 -0.47 2.45 -1.93
N ALA A 87 -1.09 1.50 -2.61
CA ALA A 87 -0.79 0.08 -2.46
C ALA A 87 -0.22 -0.46 -3.77
N VAL A 88 1.01 -0.98 -3.73
CA VAL A 88 1.62 -1.66 -4.87
C VAL A 88 1.13 -3.11 -4.90
N ILE A 89 0.62 -3.54 -6.04
CA ILE A 89 0.09 -4.89 -6.24
C ILE A 89 0.74 -5.49 -7.48
N PRO A 90 1.49 -6.61 -7.35
CA PRO A 90 2.12 -7.22 -8.49
C PRO A 90 1.08 -7.89 -9.38
N VAL A 91 1.20 -7.65 -10.68
CA VAL A 91 0.43 -8.35 -11.71
C VAL A 91 1.26 -9.46 -12.33
N SER A 92 0.59 -10.49 -12.85
CA SER A 92 1.30 -11.58 -13.52
C SER A 92 2.07 -11.08 -14.74
N LYS A 93 3.35 -11.48 -14.85
CA LYS A 93 4.20 -11.19 -16.02
C LYS A 93 3.67 -11.79 -17.33
N TYR A 94 2.74 -12.74 -17.24
CA TYR A 94 2.12 -13.41 -18.38
C TYR A 94 0.80 -12.75 -18.82
N CYS A 95 0.34 -11.70 -18.14
CA CYS A 95 -0.88 -11.01 -18.50
C CYS A 95 -0.63 -9.96 -19.59
N THR A 96 -1.43 -10.01 -20.66
CA THR A 96 -1.58 -8.89 -21.60
C THR A 96 -2.18 -7.67 -20.89
N GLU A 97 -2.01 -6.46 -21.43
CA GLU A 97 -2.57 -5.23 -20.84
C GLU A 97 -4.08 -5.30 -20.57
N MET A 98 -4.83 -5.92 -21.47
CA MET A 98 -6.27 -6.13 -21.29
C MET A 98 -6.58 -7.13 -20.17
N GLN A 99 -5.74 -8.16 -20.02
CA GLN A 99 -5.82 -9.12 -18.92
C GLN A 99 -5.38 -8.50 -17.59
N LYS A 100 -4.41 -7.58 -17.57
CA LYS A 100 -4.01 -6.87 -16.35
C LYS A 100 -5.18 -6.07 -15.77
N LYS A 101 -5.89 -5.29 -16.59
CA LYS A 101 -7.09 -4.56 -16.14
C LYS A 101 -8.15 -5.49 -15.57
N LYS A 102 -8.39 -6.62 -16.24
CA LYS A 102 -9.36 -7.64 -15.80
C LYS A 102 -8.89 -8.38 -14.54
N GLU A 103 -7.61 -8.71 -14.44
CA GLU A 103 -7.00 -9.35 -13.28
C GLU A 103 -7.07 -8.42 -12.08
N VAL A 104 -6.79 -7.13 -12.27
CA VAL A 104 -6.94 -6.12 -11.23
C VAL A 104 -8.40 -6.03 -10.79
N SER A 105 -9.35 -5.94 -11.72
CA SER A 105 -10.78 -5.87 -11.36
C SER A 105 -11.29 -7.16 -10.67
N THR A 106 -10.80 -8.32 -11.09
CA THR A 106 -11.28 -9.64 -10.62
C THR A 106 -10.62 -10.05 -9.30
N CYS A 107 -9.32 -9.79 -9.15
CA CYS A 107 -8.56 -10.16 -7.97
C CYS A 107 -8.64 -9.09 -6.88
N TYR A 108 -8.79 -7.82 -7.24
CA TYR A 108 -8.69 -6.70 -6.31
C TYR A 108 -9.95 -5.81 -6.26
N GLY A 109 -10.97 -6.13 -7.07
CA GLY A 109 -12.26 -5.43 -7.14
C GLY A 109 -12.28 -4.29 -8.17
N GLU A 110 -13.47 -3.77 -8.50
CA GLU A 110 -13.55 -2.53 -9.29
C GLU A 110 -12.96 -1.39 -8.47
N ILE A 111 -11.85 -0.85 -8.95
CA ILE A 111 -11.20 0.32 -8.37
C ILE A 111 -11.97 1.53 -8.90
N GLU A 112 -12.98 1.94 -8.13
CA GLU A 112 -13.77 3.16 -8.38
C GLU A 112 -12.86 4.39 -8.36
N LYS A 113 -12.39 4.80 -9.54
CA LYS A 113 -11.60 6.02 -9.83
C LYS A 113 -10.29 6.19 -9.03
N PRO A 114 -9.18 6.55 -9.70
CA PRO A 114 -7.85 6.66 -9.10
C PRO A 114 -7.64 7.94 -8.28
N GLU A 115 -8.70 8.57 -7.77
CA GLU A 115 -8.56 9.86 -7.10
C GLU A 115 -7.82 9.72 -5.75
N ASN A 116 -7.89 8.54 -5.09
CA ASN A 116 -7.24 8.30 -3.78
C ASN A 116 -6.45 6.97 -3.68
N CYS A 117 -6.42 6.14 -4.72
CA CYS A 117 -5.64 4.89 -4.74
C CYS A 117 -4.96 4.72 -6.10
N LEU A 118 -3.65 4.95 -6.15
CA LEU A 118 -2.82 4.79 -7.35
C LEU A 118 -2.31 3.35 -7.40
N VAL A 119 -2.78 2.59 -8.39
CA VAL A 119 -2.21 1.28 -8.72
C VAL A 119 -1.11 1.51 -9.75
N PHE A 120 0.13 1.25 -9.35
CA PHE A 120 1.25 1.16 -10.27
C PHE A 120 1.29 -0.25 -10.85
N VAL A 121 1.28 -0.34 -12.18
CA VAL A 121 1.38 -1.55 -13.00
C VAL A 121 2.75 -1.62 -13.64
#